data_AF-A0A7C1T755-F1
#
_entry.id   AF-A0A7C1T755-F1
#
_cell.length_a   1.000
_cell.length_b   1.000
_cell.length_c   1.000
_cell.angle_alpha   90.00
_cell.angle_beta   90.00
_cell.angle_gamma   90.00
#
_symmetry.space_group_name_H-M   'P 1'
#
loop_
_entity.id
_entity.type
_entity.pdbx_description
1 polymer ?
#
loop_
_entity_poly.entity_id
_entity_poly.type
_entity_poly.pdbx_seq_one_letter_code
_entity_poly.pdbx_strand_id
1 'polypeptide(L)'
;RGAPANILIRYRYDAGTAAAVRRRLGQKGPADWGSFADLAREMRMSSSTLRHRLHDEGQSYAGIKDDIRRDLARDMLINTPQTVSDIAARLGYSEPSAFYRAFKKWMGESPEAFRKSARSVQLA
;
A
#
# COMPACT_ATOMS: atom_id res chain seq x y z
N ARG A 1 30.41 -21.84 21.70
CA ARG A 1 29.14 -22.45 21.23
C ARG A 1 28.22 -21.33 20.79
N GLY A 2 28.04 -21.14 19.50
CA GLY A 2 27.08 -20.17 18.94
C GLY A 2 26.58 -20.75 17.64
N ALA A 3 25.56 -21.60 17.71
CA ALA A 3 24.94 -22.12 16.50
C ALA A 3 24.14 -20.99 15.83
N PRO A 4 24.32 -20.73 14.52
CA PRO A 4 23.49 -19.76 13.82
C PRO A 4 22.09 -20.34 13.63
N ALA A 5 21.13 -19.88 14.43
CA ALA A 5 19.74 -20.31 14.42
C ALA A 5 18.93 -19.77 13.20
N ASN A 6 19.55 -19.61 12.02
CA ASN A 6 18.88 -19.02 10.85
C ASN A 6 18.84 -19.92 9.59
N ILE A 7 19.13 -21.20 9.73
CA ILE A 7 19.05 -22.17 8.64
C ILE A 7 17.96 -23.16 9.03
N LEU A 8 16.68 -22.84 8.80
CA LEU A 8 15.57 -23.80 8.75
C LEU A 8 14.21 -23.16 8.42
N ILE A 9 14.09 -21.84 8.31
CA ILE A 9 12.81 -21.16 7.99
C ILE A 9 12.80 -20.63 6.56
N ARG A 10 13.24 -21.43 5.57
CA ARG A 10 13.31 -20.95 4.17
C ARG A 10 12.26 -21.49 3.20
N TYR A 11 11.35 -22.39 3.59
CA TYR A 11 10.47 -22.99 2.55
C TYR A 11 9.06 -23.44 3.00
N ARG A 12 8.48 -22.84 4.05
CA ARG A 12 7.09 -23.12 4.48
C ARG A 12 6.37 -21.90 5.05
N TYR A 13 6.17 -20.87 4.25
CA TYR A 13 5.16 -19.85 4.51
C TYR A 13 4.40 -19.59 3.21
N ASP A 14 3.59 -20.57 2.82
CA ASP A 14 2.84 -20.59 1.55
C ASP A 14 1.64 -19.62 1.55
N ALA A 15 1.66 -18.62 2.44
CA ALA A 15 0.98 -17.36 2.28
C ALA A 15 1.95 -16.27 2.74
N GLY A 16 2.63 -15.62 1.78
CA GLY A 16 3.68 -14.63 2.06
C GLY A 16 3.24 -13.56 3.06
N THR A 17 4.15 -13.16 3.93
CA THR A 17 3.93 -12.13 4.96
C THR A 17 3.38 -10.86 4.33
N ALA A 18 3.88 -10.47 3.16
CA ALA A 18 3.39 -9.31 2.43
C ALA A 18 1.94 -9.47 1.95
N ALA A 19 1.53 -10.68 1.55
CA ALA A 19 0.13 -10.97 1.22
C ALA A 19 -0.77 -10.91 2.46
N ALA A 20 -0.29 -11.39 3.61
CA ALA A 20 -1.01 -11.26 4.88
C ALA A 20 -1.18 -9.79 5.30
N VAL A 21 -0.14 -8.96 5.14
CA VAL A 21 -0.22 -7.50 5.34
C VAL A 21 -1.25 -6.88 4.39
N ARG A 22 -1.18 -7.18 3.09
CA ARG A 22 -2.15 -6.68 2.09
C ARG A 22 -3.58 -7.04 2.46
N ARG A 23 -3.84 -8.30 2.82
CA ARG A 23 -5.16 -8.76 3.27
C ARG A 23 -5.65 -7.97 4.49
N ARG A 24 -4.78 -7.76 5.47
CA ARG A 24 -5.12 -7.02 6.70
C ARG A 24 -5.43 -5.56 6.41
N LEU A 25 -4.63 -4.92 5.56
CA LEU A 25 -4.84 -3.53 5.15
C LEU A 25 -6.08 -3.37 4.27
N GLY A 26 -6.41 -4.36 3.43
CA GLY A 26 -7.60 -4.34 2.58
C GLY A 26 -8.92 -4.52 3.33
N GLN A 27 -8.88 -5.01 4.58
CA GLN A 27 -10.05 -5.03 5.47
C GLN A 27 -10.40 -3.63 6.03
N LYS A 28 -9.50 -2.64 5.87
CA LYS A 28 -9.64 -1.28 6.37
C LYS A 28 -9.45 -0.28 5.23
N GLY A 29 -9.96 0.94 5.37
CA GLY A 29 -9.62 2.02 4.44
C GLY A 29 -8.19 2.53 4.67
N PRO A 30 -7.52 3.11 3.67
CA PRO A 30 -6.22 3.75 3.86
C PRO A 30 -6.17 4.85 4.92
N ALA A 31 -7.31 5.49 5.20
CA ALA A 31 -7.48 6.46 6.29
C ALA A 31 -7.45 5.82 7.68
N ASP A 32 -7.81 4.53 7.79
CA ASP A 32 -7.94 3.79 9.06
C ASP A 32 -6.72 2.91 9.37
N TRP A 33 -5.67 3.02 8.57
CA TRP A 33 -4.45 2.24 8.79
C TRP A 33 -3.70 2.75 10.01
N GLY A 34 -3.54 1.87 11.00
CA GLY A 34 -2.73 2.13 12.18
C GLY A 34 -1.22 2.17 11.92
N SER A 35 -0.46 2.29 13.00
CA SER A 35 1.00 2.26 12.93
C SER A 35 1.52 0.89 12.49
N PHE A 36 2.78 0.83 12.05
CA PHE A 36 3.42 -0.46 11.77
C PHE A 36 3.51 -1.36 13.00
N ALA A 37 3.67 -0.77 14.20
CA ALA A 37 3.68 -1.51 15.46
C ALA A 37 2.31 -2.12 15.77
N ASP A 38 1.22 -1.40 15.48
CA ASP A 38 -0.13 -1.94 15.63
C ASP A 38 -0.36 -3.12 14.70
N LEU A 39 0.03 -3.00 13.43
CA LEU A 39 -0.07 -4.10 12.48
C LEU A 39 0.75 -5.32 12.93
N ALA A 40 1.99 -5.11 13.39
CA ALA A 40 2.82 -6.19 13.90
C ALA A 40 2.15 -6.92 15.08
N ARG A 41 1.60 -6.15 16.03
CA ARG A 41 0.84 -6.68 17.17
C ARG A 41 -0.41 -7.44 16.73
N GLU A 42 -1.18 -6.91 15.79
CA GLU A 42 -2.34 -7.59 15.20
C GLU A 42 -1.96 -8.91 14.51
N MET A 43 -0.76 -8.98 13.93
CA MET A 43 -0.20 -10.18 13.30
C MET A 43 0.55 -11.10 14.29
N ARG A 44 0.52 -10.80 15.60
CA ARG A 44 1.24 -11.51 16.67
C ARG A 44 2.75 -11.61 16.42
N MET A 45 3.35 -10.55 15.90
CA MET A 45 4.78 -10.42 15.64
C MET A 45 5.36 -9.19 16.33
N SER A 46 6.66 -9.24 16.63
CA SER A 46 7.39 -8.00 16.91
C SER A 46 7.56 -7.18 15.63
N SER A 47 7.67 -5.86 15.75
CA SER A 47 7.97 -4.97 14.61
C SER A 47 9.25 -5.39 13.88
N SER A 48 10.28 -5.85 14.61
CA SER A 48 11.54 -6.32 14.01
C SER A 48 11.31 -7.57 13.15
N THR A 49 10.62 -8.57 13.69
CA THR A 49 10.30 -9.81 12.97
C THR A 49 9.48 -9.54 11.71
N LEU A 50 8.45 -8.70 11.80
CA LEU A 50 7.63 -8.35 10.63
C LEU A 50 8.47 -7.61 9.58
N ARG A 51 9.33 -6.69 9.99
CA ARG A 51 10.21 -5.94 9.08
C ARG A 51 11.19 -6.86 8.36
N HIS A 52 11.85 -7.77 9.07
CA HIS A 52 12.76 -8.74 8.47
C HIS A 52 12.05 -9.64 7.47
N ARG A 53 10.88 -10.19 7.82
CA ARG A 53 10.10 -11.03 6.90
C ARG A 53 9.65 -10.28 5.64
N LEU A 54 9.19 -9.04 5.79
CA LEU A 54 8.89 -8.20 4.62
C LEU A 54 10.13 -7.96 3.77
N HIS A 55 11.27 -7.67 4.40
CA HIS A 55 12.53 -7.45 3.69
C HIS A 55 13.02 -8.70 2.94
N ASP A 56 12.93 -9.88 3.56
CA ASP A 56 13.26 -11.16 2.94
C ASP A 56 12.38 -11.46 1.72
N GLU A 57 11.14 -10.93 1.71
CA GLU A 57 10.22 -10.97 0.57
C GLU A 57 10.43 -9.81 -0.43
N GLY A 58 11.45 -8.95 -0.23
CA GLY A 58 11.71 -7.79 -1.08
C GLY A 58 10.64 -6.69 -0.96
N GLN A 59 9.92 -6.65 0.15
CA GLN A 59 8.78 -5.76 0.39
C GLN A 59 9.06 -4.82 1.56
N SER A 60 8.31 -3.72 1.61
CA SER A 60 8.29 -2.82 2.76
C SER A 60 6.86 -2.43 3.09
N TYR A 61 6.58 -2.11 4.35
CA TYR A 61 5.25 -1.66 4.76
C TYR A 61 4.81 -0.40 3.99
N ALA A 62 5.72 0.56 3.81
CA ALA A 62 5.46 1.76 3.02
C ALA A 62 5.16 1.43 1.55
N GLY A 63 5.94 0.54 0.93
CA GLY A 63 5.69 0.10 -0.45
C GLY A 63 4.33 -0.58 -0.61
N ILE A 64 3.95 -1.44 0.32
CA ILE A 64 2.62 -2.09 0.30
C ILE A 64 1.49 -1.05 0.44
N LYS A 65 1.64 -0.09 1.34
CA LYS A 65 0.66 1.01 1.50
C LYS A 65 0.53 1.84 0.22
N ASP A 66 1.66 2.16 -0.41
CA ASP A 66 1.71 2.93 -1.65
C ASP A 66 1.07 2.17 -2.82
N ASP A 67 1.33 0.86 -2.93
CA ASP A 67 0.71 0.00 -3.94
C ASP A 67 -0.82 0.01 -3.81
N ILE A 68 -1.33 -0.25 -2.60
CA ILE A 68 -2.78 -0.27 -2.36
C ILE A 68 -3.40 1.11 -2.63
N ARG A 69 -2.74 2.18 -2.19
CA ARG A 69 -3.22 3.56 -2.45
C ARG A 69 -3.25 3.89 -3.93
N ARG A 70 -2.23 3.49 -4.69
CA ARG A 70 -2.16 3.71 -6.13
C ARG A 70 -3.29 3.00 -6.86
N ASP A 71 -3.55 1.75 -6.51
CA ASP A 71 -4.60 0.96 -7.16
C ASP A 71 -5.99 1.53 -6.86
N LEU A 72 -6.26 1.89 -5.60
CA LEU A 72 -7.50 2.57 -5.20
C LEU A 72 -7.64 3.96 -5.85
N ALA A 73 -6.57 4.75 -5.89
CA ALA A 73 -6.58 6.06 -6.53
C ALA A 73 -6.95 5.94 -8.00
N ARG A 74 -6.35 4.99 -8.72
CA ARG A 74 -6.63 4.72 -10.12
C ARG A 74 -8.11 4.40 -10.32
N ASP A 75 -8.62 3.45 -9.55
CA ASP A 75 -10.03 3.04 -9.60
C ASP A 75 -10.97 4.22 -9.37
N MET A 76 -10.73 4.99 -8.30
CA MET A 76 -11.56 6.16 -7.96
C MET A 76 -11.49 7.27 -9.01
N LEU A 77 -10.32 7.49 -9.63
CA LEU A 77 -10.14 8.51 -10.66
C LEU A 77 -10.92 8.20 -11.94
N ILE A 78 -11.04 6.92 -12.29
CA ILE A 78 -11.70 6.42 -13.49
C ILE A 78 -13.21 6.24 -13.25
N ASN A 79 -13.56 5.54 -12.17
CA ASN A 79 -14.90 5.00 -11.96
C ASN A 79 -15.80 5.91 -11.12
N THR A 80 -15.32 7.08 -10.67
CA THR A 80 -16.13 7.99 -9.85
C THR A 80 -15.96 9.46 -10.26
N PRO A 81 -16.96 10.32 -9.97
CA PRO A 81 -16.86 11.76 -10.20
C PRO A 81 -16.16 12.52 -9.07
N GLN A 82 -15.61 11.84 -8.04
CA GLN A 82 -15.00 12.47 -6.86
C GLN A 82 -13.89 13.46 -7.23
N THR A 83 -13.75 14.56 -6.49
CA THR A 83 -12.65 15.50 -6.74
C THR A 83 -11.31 14.89 -6.33
N VAL A 84 -10.20 15.44 -6.84
CA VAL A 84 -8.84 14.99 -6.44
C VAL A 84 -8.64 15.17 -4.93
N SER A 85 -9.21 16.24 -4.35
CA SER A 85 -9.17 16.50 -2.92
C SER A 85 -9.93 15.45 -2.10
N ASP A 86 -11.13 15.06 -2.54
CA ASP A 86 -11.92 14.03 -1.85
C ASP A 86 -11.21 12.66 -1.90
N ILE A 87 -10.63 12.32 -3.05
CA ILE A 87 -9.84 11.11 -3.22
C ILE A 87 -8.64 11.12 -2.28
N ALA A 88 -7.92 12.25 -2.19
CA ALA A 88 -6.78 12.39 -1.27
C ALA A 88 -7.18 12.12 0.19
N ALA A 89 -8.28 12.74 0.65
CA ALA A 89 -8.78 12.55 2.00
C ALA A 89 -9.15 11.07 2.26
N ARG A 90 -9.86 10.43 1.32
CA ARG A 90 -10.26 9.02 1.44
C ARG A 90 -9.08 8.04 1.42
N LEU A 91 -7.97 8.41 0.78
CA LEU A 91 -6.72 7.66 0.80
C LEU A 91 -5.84 7.95 2.03
N GLY A 92 -6.33 8.77 2.97
CA GLY A 92 -5.67 9.09 4.22
C GLY A 92 -4.53 10.09 4.08
N TYR A 93 -4.59 10.99 3.10
CA TYR A 93 -3.69 12.13 3.01
C TYR A 93 -4.29 13.32 3.75
N SER A 94 -3.47 13.99 4.57
CA SER A 94 -3.86 15.22 5.26
C SER A 94 -4.05 16.40 4.31
N GLU A 95 -3.32 16.41 3.18
CA GLU A 95 -3.38 17.46 2.18
C GLU A 95 -3.44 16.87 0.76
N PRO A 96 -4.24 17.48 -0.15
CA PRO A 96 -4.28 17.08 -1.57
C PRO A 96 -2.92 17.18 -2.26
N SER A 97 -2.07 18.13 -1.86
CA SER A 97 -0.71 18.33 -2.38
C SER A 97 0.17 17.09 -2.17
N ALA A 98 0.07 16.45 -1.00
CA ALA A 98 0.83 15.25 -0.65
C ALA A 98 0.38 14.06 -1.51
N PHE A 99 -0.92 13.90 -1.73
CA PHE A 99 -1.46 12.91 -2.66
C PHE A 99 -0.96 13.15 -4.09
N TYR A 100 -1.01 14.41 -4.57
CA TYR A 100 -0.58 14.75 -5.93
C TYR A 100 0.88 14.37 -6.17
N ARG A 101 1.77 14.69 -5.23
CA ARG A 101 3.20 14.33 -5.32
C ARG A 101 3.41 12.82 -5.31
N ALA A 102 2.70 12.10 -4.44
CA ALA A 102 2.78 10.65 -4.36
C ALA A 102 2.27 9.98 -5.65
N PHE A 103 1.10 10.39 -6.12
CA PHE A 103 0.49 9.87 -7.35
C PHE A 103 1.39 10.12 -8.56
N LYS A 104 1.90 11.34 -8.73
CA LYS A 104 2.84 11.67 -9.81
C LYS A 104 4.12 10.84 -9.74
N LYS A 105 4.65 10.60 -8.54
CA LYS A 105 5.82 9.73 -8.35
C LYS A 105 5.53 8.29 -8.79
N TRP A 106 4.33 7.77 -8.52
CA TRP A 106 3.98 6.39 -8.86
C TRP A 106 3.55 6.19 -10.32
N MET A 107 2.81 7.14 -10.88
CA MET A 107 2.14 7.02 -12.18
C MET A 107 2.83 7.81 -13.29
N GLY A 108 3.81 8.67 -12.98
CA GLY A 108 4.51 9.53 -13.94
C GLY A 108 3.76 10.79 -14.34
N GLU A 109 2.45 10.84 -14.13
CA GLU A 109 1.58 11.98 -14.46
C GLU A 109 0.68 12.39 -13.29
N SER A 110 0.01 13.53 -13.41
CA SER A 110 -0.89 14.02 -12.37
C SER A 110 -2.21 13.25 -12.32
N PRO A 111 -2.91 13.20 -11.16
CA PRO A 111 -4.23 12.59 -11.06
C PRO A 111 -5.25 13.12 -12.08
N GLU A 112 -5.21 14.43 -12.38
CA GLU A 112 -6.11 15.07 -13.33
C GLU A 112 -5.78 14.70 -14.78
N ALA A 113 -4.50 14.68 -15.14
CA ALA A 113 -4.05 14.24 -16.46
C ALA A 113 -4.42 12.78 -16.71
N PHE A 114 -4.15 11.92 -15.72
CA PHE A 114 -4.52 10.51 -15.75
C PHE A 114 -6.03 10.32 -15.96
N ARG A 115 -6.86 11.05 -15.20
CA ARG A 115 -8.33 11.00 -15.35
C ARG A 115 -8.79 11.45 -16.74
N LYS A 116 -8.21 12.53 -17.28
CA LYS A 116 -8.56 13.02 -18.61
C LYS A 116 -8.20 12.00 -19.70
N SER A 117 -7.01 11.41 -19.60
CA SER A 117 -6.51 10.36 -20.50
C SER A 117 -7.43 9.13 -20.46
N ALA A 118 -7.73 8.61 -19.27
CA ALA A 118 -8.61 7.45 -19.12
C ALA A 118 -10.01 7.66 -19.72
N ARG A 119 -10.60 8.84 -19.54
CA ARG A 119 -11.91 9.17 -20.13
C ARG A 119 -11.85 9.28 -21.65
N SER A 120 -10.76 9.78 -22.22
CA SER A 120 -10.62 9.82 -23.68
C SER A 120 -10.53 8.44 -24.32
N VAL A 121 -9.92 7.46 -23.63
CA VAL A 121 -9.87 6.07 -24.10
C VAL A 121 -11.24 5.40 -24.01
N GLN A 122 -12.06 5.77 -23.03
CA GLN A 122 -13.37 5.13 -22.80
C GLN A 122 -14.49 5.66 -23.71
N LEU A 123 -14.24 6.76 -24.44
CA LEU A 123 -15.17 7.37 -25.41
C LEU A 123 -14.80 7.05 -26.87
N ALA A 124 -13.69 6.35 -27.10
CA ALA A 124 -13.22 5.88 -28.42
C ALA A 124 -13.58 4.40 -28.61
#